data_AF-A0A2K2BYE4-F1
#
_entry.id   AF-A0A2K2BYE4-F1
#
_cell.length_a   1.000
_cell.length_b   1.000
_cell.length_c   1.000
_cell.angle_alpha   90.00
_cell.angle_beta   90.00
_cell.angle_gamma   90.00
#
_symmetry.space_group_name_H-M   'P 1'
#
loop_
_entity.id
_entity.type
_entity.pdbx_description
1 polymer ?
#
loop_
_entity_poly.entity_id
_entity_poly.type
_entity_poly.pdbx_seq_one_letter_code
_entity_poly.pdbx_strand_id
1 'polypeptide(L)'
;MDGEEAGPPKRELYALLQVSPEATDEDIRKAYRHWAQVYHPDKYQDFHMQQIATENFQRICQAYEILSDEYKRQIYDIYGMEGINSGLELGPKLDKVEELKAELERLRKRKEEEKMLAHFRPSGTILSHLSLPQFLDGDGIMRGMAMSSEVQSQLSKRTAIAIGGNLEVNENSGGGAASTVLRHQLSPVSSIEFIASAGLRALIGVQTTRNLSLHSTATIAIAKSLRDGSINLSNTWTRQLSETANGNIQLLLGPESSIAVGWQKKHEKMSASGELKIGTSSFAASAHYTHRFSSKSHGRIAGRFGSTNLEVEVGGGRKLSNFSTVRMLYTIGIQGIFWKFELHRGGQKLIIPMLLSRHLNPVFATGAFVIPTSLYFLLKKFVVKPYYLQREKQKTLENKERNSAQVQEARAAAEKAQQLLKIVANRKISKHLETNELVITKAVYGSSKALKKADESREVNKESASEVFDVTIPLNFLINDSGQLKLHEGVRKSGIMGFCDPCPGEPKLLHVEFTYGGKRFEVEVDDYAALLIPQESHRV
;
A
#
# COMPACT_ATOMS: atom_id res chain seq x y z
N MET A 1 -3.97 -2.23 4.35
CA MET A 1 -3.32 -2.01 5.64
C MET A 1 -3.06 -3.40 6.13
N ASP A 2 -1.98 -3.98 5.62
CA ASP A 2 -1.39 -5.16 6.22
C ASP A 2 -0.43 -4.53 7.23
N GLY A 3 -0.78 -4.64 8.51
CA GLY A 3 0.14 -4.26 9.57
C GLY A 3 1.29 -5.23 9.50
N GLU A 4 2.39 -4.82 8.88
CA GLU A 4 3.69 -5.33 9.29
C GLU A 4 3.79 -4.99 10.77
N GLU A 5 3.58 -5.98 11.64
CA GLU A 5 4.03 -5.89 13.02
C GLU A 5 5.51 -5.51 12.96
N ALA A 6 5.77 -4.25 13.28
CA ALA A 6 7.13 -3.75 13.43
C ALA A 6 7.76 -4.61 14.52
N GLY A 7 8.59 -5.57 14.12
CA GLY A 7 9.48 -6.26 15.04
C GLY A 7 10.25 -5.22 15.86
N PRO A 8 10.68 -5.55 17.09
CA PRO A 8 11.42 -4.61 17.92
C PRO A 8 12.59 -4.01 17.13
N PRO A 9 12.90 -2.71 17.34
CA PRO A 9 13.86 -1.97 16.53
C PRO A 9 15.15 -2.78 16.35
N LYS A 10 15.65 -2.87 15.12
CA LYS A 10 16.86 -3.64 14.76
C LYS A 10 18.07 -3.04 15.48
N ARG A 11 18.33 -3.47 16.72
CA ARG A 11 19.42 -3.02 17.62
C ARG A 11 20.69 -3.87 17.46
N GLU A 12 21.04 -4.20 16.23
CA GLU A 12 22.16 -5.09 15.89
C GLU A 12 23.53 -4.52 16.29
N LEU A 13 23.75 -3.21 16.17
CA LEU A 13 25.01 -2.56 16.58
C LEU A 13 25.28 -2.68 18.09
N TYR A 14 24.25 -2.57 18.93
CA TYR A 14 24.37 -2.78 20.38
C TYR A 14 24.70 -4.25 20.71
N ALA A 15 24.13 -5.18 19.94
CA ALA A 15 24.44 -6.62 20.04
C ALA A 15 25.91 -6.90 19.69
N LEU A 16 26.42 -6.25 18.64
CA LEU A 16 27.77 -6.44 18.15
C LEU A 16 28.82 -5.99 19.18
N LEU A 17 28.59 -4.85 19.84
CA LEU A 17 29.46 -4.36 20.92
C LEU A 17 29.13 -5.00 22.29
N GLN A 18 28.07 -5.78 22.39
CA GLN A 18 27.57 -6.40 23.63
C GLN A 18 27.32 -5.37 24.75
N VAL A 19 26.60 -4.29 24.42
CA VAL A 19 26.25 -3.22 25.35
C VAL A 19 24.73 -3.05 25.44
N SER A 20 24.27 -2.43 26.54
CA SER A 20 22.86 -2.04 26.68
C SER A 20 22.50 -0.96 25.66
N PRO A 21 21.25 -0.92 25.15
CA PRO A 21 20.74 0.25 24.43
C PRO A 21 20.82 1.55 25.25
N GLU A 22 20.81 1.44 26.58
CA GLU A 22 20.96 2.55 27.53
C GLU A 22 22.43 2.77 27.97
N ALA A 23 23.40 2.15 27.30
CA ALA A 23 24.81 2.27 27.68
C ALA A 23 25.33 3.72 27.54
N THR A 24 26.21 4.09 28.46
CA THR A 24 26.89 5.39 28.41
C THR A 24 27.98 5.40 27.34
N ASP A 25 28.41 6.59 26.90
CA ASP A 25 29.49 6.71 25.90
C ASP A 25 30.81 6.10 26.40
N GLU A 26 31.04 6.10 27.72
CA GLU A 26 32.20 5.45 28.33
C GLU A 26 32.14 3.93 28.19
N ASP A 27 30.96 3.34 28.41
CA ASP A 27 30.72 1.91 28.22
C ASP A 27 30.92 1.50 26.76
N ILE A 28 30.41 2.29 25.82
CA ILE A 28 30.56 2.08 24.37
C ILE A 28 32.04 2.14 23.97
N ARG A 29 32.79 3.13 24.48
CA ARG A 29 34.25 3.25 24.24
C ARG A 29 35.04 2.10 24.85
N LYS A 30 34.63 1.59 26.01
CA LYS A 30 35.28 0.45 26.68
C LYS A 30 35.04 -0.84 25.90
N ALA A 31 33.79 -1.07 25.49
CA ALA A 31 33.42 -2.21 24.66
C ALA A 31 34.14 -2.21 23.31
N TYR A 32 34.17 -1.06 22.62
CA TYR A 32 34.93 -0.89 21.38
C TYR A 32 36.40 -1.27 21.54
N ARG A 33 37.08 -0.73 22.57
CA ARG A 33 38.50 -1.04 22.84
C ARG A 33 38.72 -2.54 23.07
N HIS A 34 37.83 -3.20 23.81
CA HIS A 34 37.92 -4.63 24.05
C HIS A 34 37.81 -5.43 22.75
N TRP A 35 36.77 -5.18 21.96
CA TRP A 35 36.51 -5.90 20.71
C TRP A 35 37.56 -5.58 19.63
N ALA A 36 38.05 -4.35 19.56
CA ALA A 36 39.13 -3.94 18.67
C ALA A 36 40.44 -4.69 18.94
N GLN A 37 40.78 -4.94 20.21
CA GLN A 37 41.97 -5.73 20.59
C GLN A 37 41.84 -7.23 20.28
N VAL A 38 40.61 -7.73 20.21
CA VAL A 38 40.34 -9.12 19.89
C VAL A 38 40.47 -9.32 18.38
N TYR A 39 39.80 -8.48 17.58
CA TYR A 39 39.74 -8.60 16.13
C TYR A 39 40.80 -7.78 15.37
N HIS A 40 41.86 -7.29 16.03
CA HIS A 40 42.91 -6.55 15.34
C HIS A 40 43.65 -7.46 14.34
N PRO A 41 43.81 -7.08 13.06
CA PRO A 41 44.42 -7.93 12.04
C PRO A 41 45.87 -8.34 12.38
N ASP A 42 46.66 -7.44 13.00
CA ASP A 42 48.06 -7.70 13.36
C ASP A 42 48.28 -8.84 14.36
N LYS A 43 47.22 -9.28 15.05
CA LYS A 43 47.31 -10.33 16.06
C LYS A 43 47.37 -11.74 15.44
N TYR A 44 47.04 -11.84 14.15
CA TYR A 44 46.88 -13.11 13.44
C TYR A 44 47.90 -13.22 12.31
N GLN A 45 48.70 -14.29 12.33
CA GLN A 45 49.73 -14.53 11.30
C GLN A 45 49.15 -15.23 10.06
N ASP A 46 48.10 -16.05 10.23
CA ASP A 46 47.44 -16.74 9.13
C ASP A 46 46.61 -15.77 8.28
N PHE A 47 46.85 -15.76 6.97
CA PHE A 47 46.17 -14.88 6.03
C PHE A 47 44.63 -14.99 6.07
N HIS A 48 44.09 -16.21 6.17
CA HIS A 48 42.64 -16.44 6.26
C HIS A 48 42.04 -15.88 7.56
N MET A 49 42.73 -16.04 8.70
CA MET A 49 42.28 -15.51 10.00
C MET A 49 42.39 -13.98 10.04
N GLN A 50 43.43 -13.43 9.41
CA GLN A 50 43.62 -11.99 9.26
C GLN A 50 42.47 -11.35 8.47
N GLN A 51 42.03 -11.97 7.36
CA GLN A 51 40.87 -11.48 6.59
C GLN A 51 39.58 -11.45 7.42
N ILE A 52 39.28 -12.53 8.16
CA ILE A 52 38.11 -12.60 9.03
C ILE A 52 38.19 -11.54 10.14
N ALA A 53 39.38 -11.33 10.70
CA ALA A 53 39.62 -10.30 11.70
C ALA A 53 39.39 -8.90 11.13
N THR A 54 39.90 -8.61 9.93
CA THR A 54 39.68 -7.33 9.23
C THR A 54 38.20 -7.04 8.99
N GLU A 55 37.43 -8.02 8.49
CA GLU A 55 36.00 -7.84 8.24
C GLU A 55 35.23 -7.54 9.52
N ASN A 56 35.46 -8.32 10.58
CA ASN A 56 34.81 -8.10 11.87
C ASN A 56 35.25 -6.81 12.56
N PHE A 57 36.53 -6.44 12.42
CA PHE A 57 37.07 -5.17 12.92
C PHE A 57 36.39 -3.97 12.26
N GLN A 58 36.18 -4.01 10.94
CA GLN A 58 35.43 -2.97 10.23
C GLN A 58 34.00 -2.83 10.77
N ARG A 59 33.31 -3.95 11.01
CA ARG A 59 31.96 -3.93 11.62
C ARG A 59 31.96 -3.31 13.01
N ILE A 60 32.97 -3.59 13.82
CA ILE A 60 33.16 -3.01 15.16
C ILE A 60 33.42 -1.50 15.09
N CYS A 61 34.27 -1.06 14.16
CA CYS A 61 34.51 0.37 13.92
C CYS A 61 33.25 1.09 13.49
N GLN A 62 32.47 0.52 12.56
CA GLN A 62 31.21 1.09 12.10
C GLN A 62 30.19 1.19 13.24
N ALA A 63 30.05 0.15 14.07
CA ALA A 63 29.18 0.18 15.23
C ALA A 63 29.58 1.28 16.23
N TYR A 64 30.88 1.42 16.50
CA TYR A 64 31.38 2.49 17.36
C TYR A 64 31.15 3.88 16.76
N GLU A 65 31.39 4.09 15.47
CA GLU A 65 31.17 5.38 14.81
C GLU A 65 29.71 5.84 14.94
N ILE A 66 28.76 4.94 14.69
CA ILE A 66 27.32 5.26 14.76
C ILE A 66 26.87 5.46 16.21
N LEU A 67 27.31 4.60 17.13
CA LEU A 67 26.84 4.62 18.52
C LEU A 67 27.55 5.66 19.41
N SER A 68 28.73 6.13 19.01
CA SER A 68 29.47 7.17 19.77
C SER A 68 29.07 8.60 19.40
N ASP A 69 28.43 8.80 18.25
CA ASP A 69 27.84 10.08 17.86
C ASP A 69 26.37 10.10 18.32
N GLU A 70 26.03 11.04 19.21
CA GLU A 70 24.70 11.17 19.80
C GLU A 70 23.59 11.34 18.73
N TYR A 71 23.87 12.07 17.64
CA TYR A 71 22.91 12.30 16.57
C TYR A 71 22.70 11.04 15.72
N LYS A 72 23.80 10.36 15.35
CA LYS A 72 23.71 9.09 14.61
C LYS A 72 23.05 8.00 15.44
N ARG A 73 23.34 7.93 16.74
CA ARG A 73 22.71 7.00 17.68
C ARG A 73 21.20 7.22 17.75
N GLN A 74 20.73 8.47 17.86
CA GLN A 74 19.29 8.78 17.85
C GLN A 74 18.60 8.36 16.54
N ILE A 75 19.22 8.63 15.39
CA ILE A 75 18.68 8.20 14.09
C ILE A 75 18.60 6.67 14.02
N TYR A 76 19.65 5.99 14.47
CA TYR A 76 19.72 4.55 14.51
C TYR A 76 18.67 3.94 15.46
N ASP A 77 18.43 4.54 16.62
CA ASP A 77 17.45 4.05 17.59
C ASP A 77 16.00 4.17 17.06
N ILE A 78 15.71 5.21 16.27
CA ILE A 78 14.37 5.45 15.71
C ILE A 78 14.14 4.67 14.41
N TYR A 79 15.12 4.68 13.50
CA TYR A 79 14.96 4.21 12.12
C TYR A 79 15.86 3.01 11.76
N GLY A 80 16.70 2.53 12.68
CA GLY A 80 17.66 1.46 12.43
C GLY A 80 18.74 1.85 11.41
N MET A 81 19.41 0.84 10.83
CA MET A 81 20.40 1.04 9.77
C MET A 81 19.83 1.71 8.52
N GLU A 82 18.53 1.57 8.27
CA GLU A 82 17.85 2.21 7.13
C GLU A 82 17.85 3.74 7.25
N GLY A 83 17.70 4.27 8.47
CA GLY A 83 17.82 5.70 8.75
C GLY A 83 19.21 6.26 8.43
N ILE A 84 20.26 5.56 8.88
CA ILE A 84 21.66 5.93 8.62
C ILE A 84 21.96 5.90 7.12
N ASN A 85 21.58 4.82 6.43
CA ASN A 85 21.82 4.65 4.99
C ASN A 85 20.98 5.58 4.11
N SER A 86 19.80 6.01 4.56
CA SER A 86 18.91 6.91 3.81
C SER A 86 19.41 8.37 3.73
N GLY A 87 20.57 8.69 4.34
CA GLY A 87 21.18 10.01 4.23
C GLY A 87 20.44 11.10 5.01
N LEU A 88 19.76 10.73 6.11
CA LEU A 88 19.24 11.70 7.08
C LEU A 88 20.37 12.51 7.76
N GLU A 89 21.62 12.07 7.61
CA GLU A 89 22.86 12.82 7.87
C GLU A 89 23.09 13.86 6.74
N LEU A 90 22.66 15.11 6.92
CA LEU A 90 22.99 16.19 5.97
C LEU A 90 24.45 16.66 6.12
N GLY A 91 25.37 16.08 5.32
CA GLY A 91 26.67 16.67 4.89
C GLY A 91 27.92 15.75 5.01
N PRO A 92 29.00 15.98 4.21
CA PRO A 92 29.17 15.60 2.80
C PRO A 92 30.23 14.48 2.59
N LYS A 93 29.88 13.45 1.81
CA LYS A 93 30.70 12.57 0.91
C LYS A 93 29.92 11.26 0.69
N LEU A 94 29.00 11.21 -0.28
CA LEU A 94 29.21 10.78 -1.67
C LEU A 94 29.93 9.43 -1.79
N ASP A 95 29.16 8.34 -1.95
CA ASP A 95 29.64 7.14 -2.66
C ASP A 95 28.63 6.45 -3.57
N LYS A 96 27.45 7.04 -3.82
CA LYS A 96 26.51 6.54 -4.85
C LYS A 96 25.87 7.66 -5.65
N VAL A 97 26.70 8.50 -6.27
CA VAL A 97 26.28 9.69 -7.01
C VAL A 97 25.32 9.35 -8.16
N GLU A 98 25.48 8.20 -8.82
CA GLU A 98 24.66 7.84 -9.98
C GLU A 98 23.30 7.22 -9.59
N GLU A 99 23.26 6.32 -8.61
CA GLU A 99 22.00 5.75 -8.09
C GLU A 99 21.18 6.81 -7.33
N LEU A 100 21.83 7.65 -6.51
CA LEU A 100 21.18 8.78 -5.83
C LEU A 100 20.70 9.83 -6.83
N LYS A 101 21.48 10.18 -7.86
CA LYS A 101 21.00 11.08 -8.92
C LYS A 101 19.81 10.47 -9.66
N ALA A 102 19.86 9.18 -10.01
CA ALA A 102 18.76 8.50 -10.67
C ALA A 102 17.49 8.46 -9.79
N GLU A 103 17.64 8.23 -8.48
CA GLU A 103 16.52 8.21 -7.54
C GLU A 103 16.00 9.62 -7.20
N LEU A 104 16.87 10.62 -7.07
CA LEU A 104 16.49 12.04 -6.95
C LEU A 104 15.84 12.56 -8.22
N GLU A 105 16.31 12.16 -9.40
CA GLU A 105 15.69 12.51 -10.68
C GLU A 105 14.33 11.83 -10.80
N ARG A 106 14.19 10.57 -10.38
CA ARG A 106 12.89 9.90 -10.30
C ARG A 106 11.95 10.60 -9.33
N LEU A 107 12.43 11.02 -8.15
CA LEU A 107 11.64 11.76 -7.16
C LEU A 107 11.31 13.18 -7.62
N ARG A 108 12.22 13.88 -8.31
CA ARG A 108 11.99 15.20 -8.92
C ARG A 108 10.97 15.09 -10.04
N LYS A 109 11.14 14.15 -10.97
CA LYS A 109 10.15 13.88 -12.03
C LYS A 109 8.79 13.55 -11.44
N ARG A 110 8.72 12.69 -10.41
CA ARG A 110 7.47 12.36 -9.73
C ARG A 110 6.85 13.57 -9.02
N LYS A 111 7.64 14.40 -8.33
CA LYS A 111 7.15 15.65 -7.71
C LYS A 111 6.73 16.70 -8.74
N GLU A 112 7.43 16.79 -9.87
CA GLU A 112 7.08 17.67 -10.99
C GLU A 112 5.81 17.19 -11.67
N GLU A 113 5.66 15.90 -11.93
CA GLU A 113 4.43 15.27 -12.40
C GLU A 113 3.28 15.51 -11.41
N GLU A 114 3.50 15.34 -10.10
CA GLU A 114 2.50 15.63 -9.07
C GLU A 114 2.13 17.12 -9.03
N LYS A 115 3.10 18.03 -9.15
CA LYS A 115 2.84 19.48 -9.26
C LYS A 115 2.08 19.82 -10.54
N MET A 116 2.42 19.20 -11.67
CA MET A 116 1.73 19.38 -12.95
C MET A 116 0.30 18.85 -12.87
N LEU A 117 0.08 17.66 -12.31
CA LEU A 117 -1.25 17.07 -12.08
C LEU A 117 -2.06 17.83 -11.02
N ALA A 118 -1.41 18.53 -10.09
CA ALA A 118 -2.09 19.40 -9.14
C ALA A 118 -2.65 20.66 -9.81
N HIS A 119 -1.93 21.21 -10.79
CA HIS A 119 -2.38 22.38 -11.58
C HIS A 119 -3.34 21.98 -12.69
N PHE A 120 -3.08 20.87 -13.37
CA PHE A 120 -3.86 20.35 -14.50
C PHE A 120 -4.60 19.08 -14.09
N ARG A 121 -5.93 19.16 -14.01
CA ARG A 121 -6.79 18.00 -13.72
C ARG A 121 -7.50 17.55 -15.00
N PRO A 122 -6.94 16.58 -15.75
CA PRO A 122 -7.63 16.01 -16.89
C PRO A 122 -8.77 15.10 -16.42
N SER A 123 -9.94 15.26 -17.02
CA SER A 123 -11.06 14.34 -16.86
C SER A 123 -11.64 14.05 -18.23
N GLY A 124 -12.11 12.83 -18.46
CA GLY A 124 -12.66 12.47 -19.76
C GLY A 124 -13.62 11.30 -19.69
N THR A 125 -14.57 11.27 -20.61
CA THR A 125 -15.49 10.15 -20.79
C THR A 125 -15.44 9.71 -22.24
N ILE A 126 -15.16 8.43 -22.48
CA ILE A 126 -15.26 7.78 -23.79
C ILE A 126 -16.48 6.87 -23.72
N LEU A 127 -17.43 7.07 -24.62
CA LEU A 127 -18.67 6.31 -24.76
C LEU A 127 -18.64 5.62 -26.13
N SER A 128 -18.74 4.29 -26.14
CA SER A 128 -18.74 3.50 -27.37
C SER A 128 -19.99 2.64 -27.45
N HIS A 129 -20.93 3.02 -28.30
CA HIS A 129 -22.18 2.29 -28.50
C HIS A 129 -21.95 1.10 -29.42
N LEU A 130 -22.22 -0.09 -28.89
CA LEU A 130 -22.16 -1.36 -29.62
C LEU A 130 -23.57 -1.91 -29.87
N SER A 131 -23.74 -2.64 -30.97
CA SER A 131 -25.03 -3.24 -31.37
C SER A 131 -24.82 -4.66 -31.86
N LEU A 132 -25.27 -5.64 -31.08
CA LEU A 132 -25.23 -7.05 -31.45
C LEU A 132 -26.23 -7.39 -32.57
N PRO A 133 -27.50 -6.91 -32.57
CA PRO A 133 -28.41 -7.18 -33.68
C PRO A 133 -27.86 -6.72 -35.03
N GLN A 134 -27.28 -5.52 -35.07
CA GLN A 134 -26.66 -4.97 -36.28
C GLN A 134 -25.47 -5.82 -36.75
N PHE A 135 -24.64 -6.30 -35.81
CA PHE A 135 -23.55 -7.21 -36.14
C PHE A 135 -24.04 -8.55 -36.71
N LEU A 136 -25.15 -9.09 -36.18
CA LEU A 136 -25.75 -10.33 -36.67
C LEU A 136 -26.41 -10.16 -38.05
N ASP A 137 -26.89 -8.95 -38.36
CA ASP A 137 -27.45 -8.60 -39.67
C ASP A 137 -26.37 -8.38 -40.75
N GLY A 138 -25.07 -8.49 -40.39
CA GLY A 138 -23.93 -8.38 -41.31
C GLY A 138 -23.22 -7.02 -41.34
N ASP A 139 -23.70 -6.06 -40.53
CA ASP A 139 -23.10 -4.73 -40.40
C ASP A 139 -21.98 -4.69 -39.32
N GLY A 140 -21.31 -3.55 -39.17
CA GLY A 140 -20.36 -3.32 -38.09
C GLY A 140 -21.01 -3.35 -36.70
N ILE A 141 -20.29 -3.86 -35.70
CA ILE A 141 -20.76 -3.88 -34.30
C ILE A 141 -20.82 -2.49 -33.65
N MET A 142 -20.07 -1.52 -34.16
CA MET A 142 -20.02 -0.15 -33.64
C MET A 142 -21.14 0.68 -34.26
N ARG A 143 -22.02 1.22 -33.42
CA ARG A 143 -23.10 2.14 -33.84
C ARG A 143 -22.66 3.60 -33.80
N GLY A 144 -21.87 3.96 -32.77
CA GLY A 144 -21.38 5.32 -32.60
C GLY A 144 -20.40 5.45 -31.44
N MET A 145 -19.64 6.53 -31.45
CA MET A 145 -18.68 6.86 -30.40
C MET A 145 -18.83 8.32 -29.99
N ALA A 146 -18.85 8.59 -28.70
CA ALA A 146 -18.76 9.93 -28.16
C ALA A 146 -17.58 10.03 -27.20
N MET A 147 -16.88 11.15 -27.21
CA MET A 147 -15.77 11.42 -26.32
C MET A 147 -15.91 12.83 -25.77
N SER A 148 -15.94 12.97 -24.45
CA SER A 148 -15.77 14.24 -23.77
C SER A 148 -14.43 14.25 -23.05
N SER A 149 -13.68 15.35 -23.17
CA SER A 149 -12.41 15.53 -22.47
C SER A 149 -12.36 16.96 -21.97
N GLU A 150 -11.97 17.16 -20.73
CA GLU A 150 -11.85 18.46 -20.08
C GLU A 150 -10.54 18.52 -19.30
N VAL A 151 -9.80 19.62 -19.48
CA VAL A 151 -8.60 19.92 -18.72
C VAL A 151 -8.85 21.20 -17.94
N GLN A 152 -8.85 21.09 -16.62
CA GLN A 152 -8.94 22.24 -15.73
C GLN A 152 -7.54 22.70 -15.29
N SER A 153 -7.26 24.00 -15.40
CA SER A 153 -6.06 24.67 -14.91
C SER A 153 -6.39 25.77 -13.90
N GLN A 154 -5.63 25.85 -12.80
CA GLN A 154 -5.74 26.96 -11.84
C GLN A 154 -4.80 28.11 -12.26
N LEU A 155 -5.36 29.25 -12.65
CA LEU A 155 -4.59 30.47 -12.96
C LEU A 155 -4.19 31.23 -11.69
N SER A 156 -5.04 31.19 -10.66
CA SER A 156 -4.83 31.85 -9.37
C SER A 156 -5.60 31.12 -8.28
N LYS A 157 -5.38 31.45 -7.01
CA LYS A 157 -6.11 30.89 -5.85
C LYS A 157 -7.63 31.05 -5.98
N ARG A 158 -8.11 32.06 -6.73
CA ARG A 158 -9.53 32.37 -6.93
C ARG A 158 -10.02 32.16 -8.37
N THR A 159 -9.14 31.84 -9.31
CA THR A 159 -9.50 31.78 -10.74
C THR A 159 -9.03 30.47 -11.35
N ALA A 160 -9.94 29.74 -11.98
CA ALA A 160 -9.64 28.54 -12.73
C ALA A 160 -10.25 28.62 -14.13
N ILE A 161 -9.53 28.10 -15.12
CA ILE A 161 -10.06 27.89 -16.46
C ILE A 161 -10.21 26.39 -16.70
N ALA A 162 -11.28 25.99 -17.35
CA ALA A 162 -11.43 24.65 -17.88
C ALA A 162 -11.66 24.74 -19.38
N ILE A 163 -10.93 23.91 -20.12
CA ILE A 163 -11.07 23.79 -21.56
C ILE A 163 -11.46 22.35 -21.83
N GLY A 164 -12.56 22.15 -22.52
CA GLY A 164 -13.07 20.84 -22.86
C GLY A 164 -13.51 20.74 -24.31
N GLY A 165 -13.56 19.50 -24.79
CA GLY A 165 -14.03 19.14 -26.11
C GLY A 165 -14.94 17.93 -26.02
N ASN A 166 -16.05 17.99 -26.74
CA ASN A 166 -16.97 16.89 -26.96
C ASN A 166 -16.93 16.53 -28.43
N LEU A 167 -16.78 15.25 -28.73
CA LEU A 167 -16.85 14.68 -30.07
C LEU A 167 -17.94 13.62 -30.04
N GLU A 168 -18.76 13.57 -31.08
CA GLU A 168 -19.79 12.55 -31.25
C GLU A 168 -19.80 12.13 -32.71
N VAL A 169 -19.74 10.82 -32.93
CA VAL A 169 -19.82 10.19 -34.25
C VAL A 169 -20.90 9.13 -34.17
N ASN A 170 -21.87 9.22 -35.06
CA ASN A 170 -22.96 8.26 -35.19
C ASN A 170 -23.06 7.86 -36.65
N GLU A 171 -22.79 6.58 -36.93
CA GLU A 171 -22.76 5.96 -38.26
C GLU A 171 -22.05 6.84 -39.32
N ASN A 172 -22.80 7.67 -40.06
CA ASN A 172 -22.30 8.49 -41.16
C ASN A 172 -22.14 9.98 -40.83
N SER A 173 -22.49 10.42 -39.62
CA SER A 173 -22.43 11.82 -39.22
C SER A 173 -21.60 11.99 -37.96
N GLY A 174 -20.72 12.99 -37.98
CA GLY A 174 -19.91 13.34 -36.82
C GLY A 174 -19.98 14.83 -36.56
N GLY A 175 -19.84 15.22 -35.31
CA GLY A 175 -19.67 16.61 -34.95
C GLY A 175 -18.89 16.76 -33.66
N GLY A 176 -18.36 17.96 -33.47
CA GLY A 176 -17.62 18.33 -32.29
C GLY A 176 -18.15 19.62 -31.68
N ALA A 177 -17.89 19.80 -30.40
CA ALA A 177 -18.01 21.06 -29.72
C ALA A 177 -16.79 21.28 -28.83
N ALA A 178 -16.25 22.50 -28.82
CA ALA A 178 -15.27 22.94 -27.84
C ALA A 178 -15.96 23.86 -26.84
N SER A 179 -15.64 23.72 -25.56
CA SER A 179 -16.18 24.55 -24.48
C SER A 179 -15.08 25.06 -23.58
N THR A 180 -15.16 26.32 -23.22
CA THR A 180 -14.27 26.97 -22.25
C THR A 180 -15.13 27.49 -21.10
N VAL A 181 -14.72 27.18 -19.87
CA VAL A 181 -15.35 27.64 -18.64
C VAL A 181 -14.34 28.43 -17.84
N LEU A 182 -14.58 29.72 -17.62
CA LEU A 182 -13.80 30.55 -16.72
C LEU A 182 -14.54 30.70 -15.40
N ARG A 183 -13.99 30.11 -14.33
CA ARG A 183 -14.52 30.21 -12.98
C ARG A 183 -13.73 31.22 -12.17
N HIS A 184 -14.42 32.19 -11.59
CA HIS A 184 -13.85 33.17 -10.67
C HIS A 184 -14.60 33.18 -9.34
N GLN A 185 -13.86 33.09 -8.24
CA GLN A 185 -14.40 33.14 -6.89
C GLN A 185 -14.43 34.61 -6.41
N LEU A 186 -15.64 35.18 -6.38
CA LEU A 186 -15.88 36.56 -5.95
C LEU A 186 -15.71 36.71 -4.43
N SER A 187 -16.18 35.73 -3.66
CA SER A 187 -16.07 35.68 -2.20
C SER A 187 -15.96 34.23 -1.72
N PRO A 188 -15.68 33.97 -0.42
CA PRO A 188 -15.71 32.62 0.13
C PRO A 188 -17.04 31.88 -0.08
N VAL A 189 -18.13 32.63 -0.26
CA VAL A 189 -19.50 32.11 -0.40
C VAL A 189 -20.11 32.31 -1.80
N SER A 190 -19.38 32.90 -2.75
CA SER A 190 -19.90 33.14 -4.10
C SER A 190 -18.86 32.98 -5.21
N SER A 191 -19.30 32.37 -6.31
CA SER A 191 -18.51 32.19 -7.53
C SER A 191 -19.32 32.55 -8.76
N ILE A 192 -18.63 32.99 -9.80
CA ILE A 192 -19.17 33.25 -11.12
C ILE A 192 -18.41 32.40 -12.15
N GLU A 193 -19.14 31.85 -13.10
CA GLU A 193 -18.63 30.99 -14.16
C GLU A 193 -19.09 31.55 -15.50
N PHE A 194 -18.16 31.86 -16.38
CA PHE A 194 -18.43 32.23 -17.77
C PHE A 194 -18.23 31.00 -18.65
N ILE A 195 -19.26 30.63 -19.39
CA ILE A 195 -19.28 29.46 -20.25
C ILE A 195 -19.35 29.96 -21.69
N ALA A 196 -18.38 29.56 -22.50
CA ALA A 196 -18.41 29.80 -23.95
C ALA A 196 -18.19 28.45 -24.64
N SER A 197 -18.99 28.14 -25.66
CA SER A 197 -18.78 26.95 -26.46
C SER A 197 -19.08 27.20 -27.92
N ALA A 198 -18.42 26.43 -28.78
CA ALA A 198 -18.48 26.51 -30.24
C ALA A 198 -18.61 25.12 -30.84
N GLY A 199 -19.23 24.99 -32.01
CA GLY A 199 -19.50 23.72 -32.69
C GLY A 199 -20.97 23.32 -32.64
N LEU A 200 -21.26 22.03 -32.40
CA LEU A 200 -22.62 21.46 -32.36
C LEU A 200 -23.60 22.19 -31.42
N ARG A 201 -23.09 22.71 -30.30
CA ARG A 201 -23.85 23.47 -29.29
C ARG A 201 -23.16 24.79 -28.98
N ALA A 202 -23.16 25.71 -29.94
CA ALA A 202 -22.58 27.03 -29.73
C ALA A 202 -23.45 27.86 -28.77
N LEU A 203 -22.95 28.17 -27.57
CA LEU A 203 -23.63 29.01 -26.59
C LEU A 203 -22.66 29.86 -25.79
N ILE A 204 -23.15 30.99 -25.29
CA ILE A 204 -22.46 31.83 -24.31
C ILE A 204 -23.39 31.96 -23.11
N GLY A 205 -22.86 31.74 -21.92
CA GLY A 205 -23.63 31.84 -20.69
C GLY A 205 -22.82 32.27 -19.49
N VAL A 206 -23.54 32.71 -18.47
CA VAL A 206 -23.00 33.10 -17.17
C VAL A 206 -23.77 32.34 -16.11
N GLN A 207 -23.04 31.73 -15.19
CA GLN A 207 -23.59 31.02 -14.04
C GLN A 207 -23.02 31.61 -12.75
N THR A 208 -23.88 32.03 -11.85
CA THR A 208 -23.52 32.56 -10.54
C THR A 208 -24.00 31.59 -9.47
N THR A 209 -23.08 31.13 -8.62
CA THR A 209 -23.40 30.27 -7.47
C THR A 209 -23.13 31.03 -6.18
N ARG A 210 -24.05 30.97 -5.23
CA ARG A 210 -23.91 31.59 -3.91
C ARG A 210 -24.42 30.65 -2.81
N ASN A 211 -23.64 30.50 -1.75
CA ASN A 211 -24.07 29.88 -0.51
C ASN A 211 -24.94 30.92 0.24
N LEU A 212 -26.23 30.65 0.34
CA LEU A 212 -27.20 31.51 1.02
C LEU A 212 -27.17 31.30 2.54
N SER A 213 -26.87 30.08 2.97
CA SER A 213 -26.68 29.69 4.36
C SER A 213 -25.65 28.57 4.46
N LEU A 214 -25.34 28.11 5.67
CA LEU A 214 -24.44 26.97 5.90
C LEU A 214 -24.90 25.67 5.21
N HIS A 215 -26.21 25.56 4.94
CA HIS A 215 -26.84 24.36 4.39
C HIS A 215 -27.55 24.61 3.05
N SER A 216 -27.52 25.80 2.48
CA SER A 216 -28.28 26.13 1.27
C SER A 216 -27.43 26.87 0.25
N THR A 217 -27.46 26.40 -0.98
CA THR A 217 -26.77 27.03 -2.11
C THR A 217 -27.75 27.27 -3.24
N ALA A 218 -27.61 28.42 -3.89
CA ALA A 218 -28.41 28.79 -5.03
C ALA A 218 -27.48 29.07 -6.22
N THR A 219 -27.86 28.54 -7.36
CA THR A 219 -27.17 28.71 -8.64
C THR A 219 -28.15 29.30 -9.63
N ILE A 220 -27.78 30.42 -10.23
CA ILE A 220 -28.53 31.07 -11.30
C ILE A 220 -27.66 31.02 -12.54
N ALA A 221 -28.19 30.56 -13.67
CA ALA A 221 -27.48 30.61 -14.93
C ALA A 221 -28.35 31.17 -16.05
N ILE A 222 -27.74 31.93 -16.95
CA ILE A 222 -28.34 32.44 -18.17
C ILE A 222 -27.42 32.05 -19.31
N ALA A 223 -27.94 31.39 -20.35
CA ALA A 223 -27.19 31.02 -21.53
C ALA A 223 -27.97 31.37 -22.79
N LYS A 224 -27.30 31.99 -23.76
CA LYS A 224 -27.82 32.25 -25.10
C LYS A 224 -27.20 31.27 -26.08
N SER A 225 -28.04 30.53 -26.77
CA SER A 225 -27.65 29.71 -27.91
C SER A 225 -27.36 30.61 -29.11
N LEU A 226 -26.17 30.47 -29.69
CA LEU A 226 -25.73 31.25 -30.85
C LEU A 226 -26.29 30.71 -32.16
N ARG A 227 -26.84 29.49 -32.16
CA ARG A 227 -27.37 28.83 -33.36
C ARG A 227 -28.78 29.30 -33.71
N ASP A 228 -29.66 29.32 -32.71
CA ASP A 228 -31.09 29.65 -32.86
C ASP A 228 -31.48 30.94 -32.11
N GLY A 229 -30.55 31.56 -31.38
CA GLY A 229 -30.81 32.77 -30.61
C GLY A 229 -31.62 32.54 -29.32
N SER A 230 -31.94 31.28 -28.99
CA SER A 230 -32.73 30.95 -27.80
C SER A 230 -32.01 31.31 -26.51
N ILE A 231 -32.78 31.71 -25.50
CA ILE A 231 -32.26 32.05 -24.17
C ILE A 231 -32.76 31.00 -23.19
N ASN A 232 -31.83 30.38 -22.47
CA ASN A 232 -32.09 29.45 -21.40
C ASN A 232 -31.73 30.10 -20.07
N LEU A 233 -32.70 30.21 -19.18
CA LEU A 233 -32.51 30.65 -17.81
C LEU A 233 -32.70 29.44 -16.90
N SER A 234 -31.77 29.22 -15.98
CA SER A 234 -31.87 28.15 -15.00
C SER A 234 -31.64 28.68 -13.60
N ASN A 235 -32.35 28.09 -12.66
CA ASN A 235 -32.29 28.44 -11.25
C ASN A 235 -32.33 27.15 -10.43
N THR A 236 -31.24 26.83 -9.77
CA THR A 236 -31.08 25.60 -8.99
C THR A 236 -30.84 25.94 -7.53
N TRP A 237 -31.65 25.37 -6.65
CA TRP A 237 -31.52 25.49 -5.20
C TRP A 237 -31.17 24.12 -4.66
N THR A 238 -30.07 24.03 -3.93
CA THR A 238 -29.71 22.80 -3.21
C THR A 238 -29.68 23.09 -1.72
N ARG A 239 -30.24 22.17 -0.94
CA ARG A 239 -30.28 22.28 0.52
C ARG A 239 -29.89 20.97 1.16
N GLN A 240 -28.97 21.04 2.11
CA GLN A 240 -28.70 19.96 3.03
C GLN A 240 -29.87 19.87 4.03
N LEU A 241 -30.62 18.78 3.96
CA LEU A 241 -31.79 18.50 4.79
C LEU A 241 -31.42 17.79 6.10
N SER A 242 -30.34 17.00 6.08
CA SER A 242 -29.71 16.38 7.25
C SER A 242 -28.23 16.12 6.95
N GLU A 243 -27.47 15.60 7.92
CA GLU A 243 -26.07 15.20 7.71
C GLU A 243 -25.89 14.20 6.54
N THR A 244 -26.91 13.39 6.27
CA THR A 244 -26.86 12.34 5.25
C THR A 244 -27.74 12.62 4.02
N ALA A 245 -28.54 13.68 4.01
CA ALA A 245 -29.53 13.92 2.97
C ALA A 245 -29.49 15.34 2.40
N ASN A 246 -29.50 15.44 1.07
CA ASN A 246 -29.57 16.68 0.32
C ASN A 246 -30.81 16.67 -0.57
N GLY A 247 -31.48 17.80 -0.68
CA GLY A 247 -32.54 18.05 -1.66
C GLY A 247 -32.08 19.08 -2.69
N ASN A 248 -32.61 18.97 -3.90
CA ASN A 248 -32.42 19.96 -4.95
C ASN A 248 -33.74 20.27 -5.65
N ILE A 249 -33.94 21.53 -5.99
CA ILE A 249 -35.03 22.00 -6.84
C ILE A 249 -34.36 22.77 -7.98
N GLN A 250 -34.72 22.46 -9.22
CA GLN A 250 -34.21 23.11 -10.41
C GLN A 250 -35.36 23.59 -11.26
N LEU A 251 -35.33 24.87 -11.62
CA LEU A 251 -36.20 25.49 -12.60
C LEU A 251 -35.36 25.76 -13.86
N LEU A 252 -35.83 25.30 -15.00
CA LEU A 252 -35.28 25.60 -16.33
C LEU A 252 -36.37 26.30 -17.14
N LEU A 253 -36.05 27.48 -17.65
CA LEU A 253 -36.92 28.32 -18.47
C LEU A 253 -36.25 28.53 -19.82
N GLY A 254 -36.96 28.26 -20.90
CA GLY A 254 -36.44 28.26 -22.27
C GLY A 254 -37.37 27.48 -23.21
N PRO A 255 -36.87 27.05 -24.38
CA PRO A 255 -37.65 26.27 -25.34
C PRO A 255 -38.23 24.99 -24.72
N GLU A 256 -37.46 24.33 -23.86
CA GLU A 256 -37.91 23.18 -23.05
C GLU A 256 -37.93 23.54 -21.56
N SER A 257 -38.95 24.30 -21.17
CA SER A 257 -39.10 24.69 -19.77
C SER A 257 -39.47 23.47 -18.90
N SER A 258 -38.81 23.32 -17.75
CA SER A 258 -39.05 22.22 -16.82
C SER A 258 -38.72 22.55 -15.38
N ILE A 259 -39.37 21.84 -14.47
CA ILE A 259 -39.12 21.85 -13.04
C ILE A 259 -38.65 20.46 -12.64
N ALA A 260 -37.54 20.36 -11.94
CA ALA A 260 -37.05 19.13 -11.36
C ALA A 260 -36.94 19.26 -9.83
N VAL A 261 -37.37 18.22 -9.12
CA VAL A 261 -37.22 18.08 -7.68
C VAL A 261 -36.52 16.77 -7.42
N GLY A 262 -35.37 16.83 -6.74
CA GLY A 262 -34.55 15.68 -6.43
C GLY A 262 -34.17 15.62 -4.97
N TRP A 263 -33.81 14.42 -4.54
CA TRP A 263 -33.23 14.15 -3.24
C TRP A 263 -32.15 13.10 -3.38
N GLN A 264 -31.14 13.19 -2.51
CA GLN A 264 -30.08 12.22 -2.39
C GLN A 264 -29.78 11.98 -0.92
N LYS A 265 -29.83 10.72 -0.50
CA LYS A 265 -29.41 10.28 0.83
C LYS A 265 -28.22 9.34 0.72
N LYS A 266 -27.14 9.65 1.44
CA LYS A 266 -25.90 8.86 1.45
C LYS A 266 -25.51 8.53 2.88
N HIS A 267 -25.49 7.24 3.18
CA HIS A 267 -25.00 6.62 4.41
C HIS A 267 -23.74 5.80 4.10
N GLU A 268 -23.02 5.33 5.11
CA GLU A 268 -21.74 4.60 4.95
C GLU A 268 -21.78 3.48 3.90
N LYS A 269 -22.82 2.64 3.97
CA LYS A 269 -23.02 1.48 3.08
C LYS A 269 -24.09 1.68 2.00
N MET A 270 -24.90 2.72 2.08
CA MET A 270 -26.08 2.87 1.23
C MET A 270 -26.14 4.27 0.62
N SER A 271 -26.47 4.36 -0.67
CA SER A 271 -26.80 5.61 -1.32
C SER A 271 -28.11 5.44 -2.07
N ALA A 272 -29.08 6.30 -1.78
CA ALA A 272 -30.35 6.37 -2.49
C ALA A 272 -30.53 7.79 -3.04
N SER A 273 -31.10 7.92 -4.22
CA SER A 273 -31.48 9.21 -4.78
C SER A 273 -32.70 9.06 -5.67
N GLY A 274 -33.55 10.07 -5.67
CA GLY A 274 -34.72 10.16 -6.54
C GLY A 274 -34.79 11.53 -7.17
N GLU A 275 -35.33 11.61 -8.38
CA GLU A 275 -35.56 12.87 -9.08
C GLU A 275 -36.86 12.79 -9.87
N LEU A 276 -37.67 13.83 -9.77
CA LEU A 276 -38.91 14.03 -10.51
C LEU A 276 -38.76 15.28 -11.36
N LYS A 277 -38.79 15.15 -12.68
CA LYS A 277 -38.71 16.21 -13.67
C LYS A 277 -40.02 16.31 -14.44
N ILE A 278 -40.64 17.47 -14.41
CA ILE A 278 -41.86 17.81 -15.12
C ILE A 278 -41.52 18.96 -16.08
N GLY A 279 -41.53 18.67 -17.37
CA GLY A 279 -41.38 19.65 -18.44
C GLY A 279 -42.72 19.97 -19.11
N THR A 280 -42.71 20.98 -19.98
CA THR A 280 -43.88 21.36 -20.77
C THR A 280 -44.38 20.24 -21.68
N SER A 281 -43.48 19.40 -22.20
CA SER A 281 -43.78 18.31 -23.14
C SER A 281 -43.28 16.94 -22.68
N SER A 282 -42.68 16.84 -21.48
CA SER A 282 -42.09 15.60 -21.00
C SER A 282 -42.23 15.44 -19.50
N PHE A 283 -42.34 14.19 -19.05
CA PHE A 283 -42.26 13.84 -17.64
C PHE A 283 -41.19 12.77 -17.48
N ALA A 284 -40.38 12.86 -16.43
CA ALA A 284 -39.39 11.86 -16.09
C ALA A 284 -39.23 11.73 -14.56
N ALA A 285 -39.38 10.53 -14.04
CA ALA A 285 -39.04 10.13 -12.69
C ALA A 285 -37.84 9.17 -12.75
N SER A 286 -36.86 9.36 -11.87
CA SER A 286 -35.75 8.44 -11.71
C SER A 286 -35.51 8.10 -10.25
N ALA A 287 -35.12 6.85 -10.00
CA ALA A 287 -34.74 6.37 -8.68
C ALA A 287 -33.46 5.56 -8.82
N HIS A 288 -32.51 5.79 -7.92
CA HIS A 288 -31.22 5.10 -7.90
C HIS A 288 -30.94 4.63 -6.48
N TYR A 289 -30.54 3.37 -6.35
CA TYR A 289 -30.18 2.73 -5.10
C TYR A 289 -28.85 2.01 -5.27
N THR A 290 -27.89 2.28 -4.40
CA THR A 290 -26.57 1.65 -4.39
C THR A 290 -26.28 1.12 -3.00
N HIS A 291 -25.93 -0.16 -2.91
CA HIS A 291 -25.57 -0.82 -1.65
C HIS A 291 -24.13 -1.34 -1.71
N ARG A 292 -23.30 -0.95 -0.75
CA ARG A 292 -21.90 -1.38 -0.63
C ARG A 292 -21.83 -2.60 0.28
N PHE A 293 -21.42 -3.72 -0.30
CA PHE A 293 -21.23 -4.97 0.43
C PHE A 293 -19.85 -5.04 1.11
N SER A 294 -18.87 -4.32 0.56
CA SER A 294 -17.47 -4.29 1.03
C SER A 294 -16.82 -2.96 0.64
N SER A 295 -15.64 -2.65 1.18
CA SER A 295 -14.81 -1.52 0.74
C SER A 295 -14.46 -1.57 -0.75
N LYS A 296 -14.50 -2.77 -1.35
CA LYS A 296 -14.21 -2.97 -2.78
C LYS A 296 -15.44 -3.24 -3.64
N SER A 297 -16.60 -3.64 -3.10
CA SER A 297 -17.71 -4.14 -3.92
C SER A 297 -19.05 -3.48 -3.59
N HIS A 298 -19.81 -3.12 -4.63
CA HIS A 298 -21.13 -2.49 -4.49
C HIS A 298 -22.12 -2.99 -5.55
N GLY A 299 -23.38 -3.10 -5.19
CA GLY A 299 -24.51 -3.31 -6.10
C GLY A 299 -25.25 -2.01 -6.37
N ARG A 300 -25.89 -1.91 -7.54
CA ARG A 300 -26.65 -0.75 -7.99
C ARG A 300 -27.94 -1.21 -8.68
N ILE A 301 -29.03 -0.57 -8.33
CA ILE A 301 -30.34 -0.70 -8.96
C ILE A 301 -30.78 0.72 -9.30
N ALA A 302 -31.24 0.96 -10.52
CA ALA A 302 -31.82 2.22 -10.92
C ALA A 302 -33.06 1.98 -11.79
N GLY A 303 -34.04 2.86 -11.69
CA GLY A 303 -35.21 2.87 -12.54
C GLY A 303 -35.41 4.28 -13.08
N ARG A 304 -35.76 4.37 -14.36
CA ARG A 304 -36.16 5.62 -15.02
C ARG A 304 -37.45 5.38 -15.76
N PHE A 305 -38.40 6.26 -15.47
CA PHE A 305 -39.77 6.19 -15.93
C PHE A 305 -40.12 7.56 -16.48
N GLY A 306 -40.66 7.66 -17.67
CA GLY A 306 -40.97 8.93 -18.29
C GLY A 306 -41.73 8.75 -19.58
N SER A 307 -42.15 9.86 -20.17
CA SER A 307 -42.95 9.85 -21.40
C SER A 307 -42.26 9.14 -22.57
N THR A 308 -40.93 9.15 -22.61
CA THR A 308 -40.12 8.55 -23.68
C THR A 308 -39.13 7.50 -23.20
N ASN A 309 -38.97 7.32 -21.88
CA ASN A 309 -37.97 6.45 -21.28
C ASN A 309 -38.61 5.56 -20.22
N LEU A 310 -38.58 4.25 -20.42
CA LEU A 310 -38.93 3.26 -19.41
C LEU A 310 -37.80 2.24 -19.36
N GLU A 311 -36.94 2.34 -18.35
CA GLU A 311 -35.78 1.46 -18.19
C GLU A 311 -35.51 1.11 -16.71
N VAL A 312 -35.07 -0.12 -16.49
CA VAL A 312 -34.59 -0.64 -15.21
C VAL A 312 -33.15 -1.12 -15.40
N GLU A 313 -32.23 -0.58 -14.61
CA GLU A 313 -30.80 -0.90 -14.60
C GLU A 313 -30.48 -1.67 -13.31
N VAL A 314 -29.89 -2.85 -13.44
CA VAL A 314 -29.42 -3.68 -12.32
C VAL A 314 -27.98 -4.07 -12.58
N GLY A 315 -27.11 -3.93 -11.58
CA GLY A 315 -25.75 -4.44 -11.71
C GLY A 315 -24.88 -4.15 -10.51
N GLY A 316 -23.58 -4.22 -10.72
CA GLY A 316 -22.61 -4.10 -9.65
C GLY A 316 -21.25 -3.66 -10.13
N GLY A 317 -20.45 -3.18 -9.19
CA GLY A 317 -19.09 -2.76 -9.46
C GLY A 317 -18.13 -3.24 -8.41
N ARG A 318 -16.87 -3.31 -8.82
CA ARG A 318 -15.74 -3.61 -7.94
C ARG A 318 -14.60 -2.64 -8.17
N LYS A 319 -14.05 -2.14 -7.07
CA LYS A 319 -12.80 -1.39 -7.03
C LYS A 319 -11.62 -2.35 -7.21
N LEU A 320 -10.93 -2.23 -8.34
CA LEU A 320 -9.75 -3.04 -8.68
C LEU A 320 -8.49 -2.49 -8.00
N SER A 321 -8.35 -1.17 -7.94
CA SER A 321 -7.24 -0.46 -7.31
C SER A 321 -7.73 0.82 -6.66
N ASN A 322 -6.84 1.58 -6.00
CA ASN A 322 -7.19 2.87 -5.41
C ASN A 322 -7.79 3.86 -6.41
N PHE A 323 -7.41 3.75 -7.68
CA PHE A 323 -7.80 4.66 -8.76
C PHE A 323 -8.67 4.02 -9.84
N SER A 324 -8.96 2.71 -9.77
CA SER A 324 -9.67 1.98 -10.82
C SER A 324 -10.90 1.25 -10.28
N THR A 325 -12.07 1.50 -10.87
CA THR A 325 -13.31 0.76 -10.59
C THR A 325 -13.94 0.26 -11.88
N VAL A 326 -14.33 -1.01 -11.88
CA VAL A 326 -15.09 -1.62 -12.98
C VAL A 326 -16.54 -1.81 -12.54
N ARG A 327 -17.48 -1.60 -13.46
CA ARG A 327 -18.91 -1.86 -13.25
C ARG A 327 -19.47 -2.60 -14.46
N MET A 328 -20.38 -3.52 -14.16
CA MET A 328 -21.21 -4.19 -15.14
C MET A 328 -22.66 -3.91 -14.77
N LEU A 329 -23.38 -3.30 -15.69
CA LEU A 329 -24.77 -2.89 -15.52
C LEU A 329 -25.60 -3.55 -16.62
N TYR A 330 -26.79 -3.98 -16.26
CA TYR A 330 -27.75 -4.61 -17.14
C TYR A 330 -29.00 -3.75 -17.18
N THR A 331 -29.34 -3.24 -18.36
CA THR A 331 -30.47 -2.33 -18.53
C THR A 331 -31.53 -2.99 -19.39
N ILE A 332 -32.76 -3.06 -18.88
CA ILE A 332 -33.94 -3.52 -19.60
C ILE A 332 -34.87 -2.33 -19.75
N GLY A 333 -35.23 -1.97 -20.98
CA GLY A 333 -36.19 -0.91 -21.21
C GLY A 333 -36.87 -0.98 -22.56
N ILE A 334 -37.76 -0.03 -22.84
CA ILE A 334 -38.49 0.06 -24.11
C ILE A 334 -37.57 0.24 -25.32
N GLN A 335 -36.35 0.75 -25.13
CA GLN A 335 -35.32 0.86 -26.17
C GLN A 335 -34.56 -0.44 -26.41
N GLY A 336 -34.81 -1.48 -25.61
CA GLY A 336 -34.19 -2.79 -25.72
C GLY A 336 -33.45 -3.21 -24.46
N ILE A 337 -32.64 -4.24 -24.63
CA ILE A 337 -31.84 -4.88 -23.58
C ILE A 337 -30.37 -4.54 -23.81
N PHE A 338 -29.70 -3.99 -22.80
CA PHE A 338 -28.31 -3.53 -22.90
C PHE A 338 -27.41 -4.15 -21.83
N TRP A 339 -26.18 -4.46 -22.23
CA TRP A 339 -25.05 -4.57 -21.30
C TRP A 339 -24.26 -3.28 -21.30
N LYS A 340 -24.00 -2.73 -20.13
CA LYS A 340 -23.21 -1.51 -19.98
C LYS A 340 -22.00 -1.80 -19.11
N PHE A 341 -20.84 -1.82 -19.76
CA PHE A 341 -19.56 -1.91 -19.08
C PHE A 341 -19.05 -0.50 -18.77
N GLU A 342 -18.65 -0.24 -17.52
CA GLU A 342 -18.00 1.02 -17.14
C GLU A 342 -16.65 0.76 -16.48
N LEU A 343 -15.59 1.37 -17.00
CA LEU A 343 -14.28 1.44 -16.38
C LEU A 343 -13.98 2.88 -15.98
N HIS A 344 -13.82 3.14 -14.69
CA HIS A 344 -13.39 4.44 -14.19
C HIS A 344 -11.93 4.31 -13.75
N ARG A 345 -11.01 5.08 -14.34
CA ARG A 345 -9.58 5.07 -13.99
C ARG A 345 -9.01 6.48 -14.01
N GLY A 346 -8.48 6.95 -12.87
CA GLY A 346 -7.67 8.17 -12.81
C GLY A 346 -8.31 9.43 -13.41
N GLY A 347 -9.63 9.64 -13.20
CA GLY A 347 -10.38 10.77 -13.76
C GLY A 347 -10.99 10.51 -15.15
N GLN A 348 -10.65 9.40 -15.79
CA GLN A 348 -11.22 8.97 -17.07
C GLN A 348 -12.30 7.90 -16.86
N LYS A 349 -13.32 7.91 -17.71
CA LYS A 349 -14.43 6.96 -17.72
C LYS A 349 -14.58 6.37 -19.11
N LEU A 350 -14.49 5.06 -19.25
CA LEU A 350 -14.85 4.34 -20.46
C LEU A 350 -16.19 3.65 -20.23
N ILE A 351 -17.17 3.95 -21.06
CA ILE A 351 -18.53 3.40 -20.98
C ILE A 351 -18.84 2.73 -22.31
N ILE A 352 -19.19 1.44 -22.27
CA ILE A 352 -19.48 0.66 -23.48
C ILE A 352 -20.87 0.02 -23.30
N PRO A 353 -21.94 0.70 -23.72
CA PRO A 353 -23.27 0.09 -23.82
C PRO A 353 -23.37 -0.74 -25.10
N MET A 354 -23.66 -2.03 -24.93
CA MET A 354 -23.92 -2.98 -26.00
C MET A 354 -25.41 -3.32 -26.02
N LEU A 355 -26.09 -2.91 -27.09
CA LEU A 355 -27.46 -3.34 -27.37
C LEU A 355 -27.44 -4.82 -27.75
N LEU A 356 -28.15 -5.63 -26.98
CA LEU A 356 -28.25 -7.08 -27.21
C LEU A 356 -29.50 -7.44 -28.01
N SER A 357 -30.62 -6.78 -27.73
CA SER A 357 -31.90 -7.00 -28.42
C SER A 357 -32.72 -5.72 -28.45
N ARG A 358 -33.34 -5.41 -29.60
CA ARG A 358 -34.31 -4.32 -29.77
C ARG A 358 -35.68 -4.67 -29.17
N HIS A 359 -36.00 -5.95 -29.06
CA HIS A 359 -37.27 -6.43 -28.55
C HIS A 359 -37.14 -6.93 -27.11
N LEU A 360 -38.15 -6.59 -26.29
CA LEU A 360 -38.29 -7.07 -24.93
C LEU A 360 -38.81 -8.52 -24.94
N ASN A 361 -37.90 -9.48 -25.12
CA ASN A 361 -38.21 -10.90 -24.95
C ASN A 361 -37.77 -11.35 -23.54
N PRO A 362 -38.68 -11.85 -22.68
CA PRO A 362 -38.35 -12.25 -21.31
C PRO A 362 -37.34 -13.40 -21.24
N VAL A 363 -37.35 -14.33 -22.21
CA VAL A 363 -36.38 -15.44 -22.28
C VAL A 363 -34.98 -14.88 -22.58
N PHE A 364 -34.89 -13.97 -23.53
CA PHE A 364 -33.62 -13.33 -23.85
C PHE A 364 -33.14 -12.44 -22.69
N ALA A 365 -34.06 -11.72 -22.04
CA ALA A 365 -33.73 -10.85 -20.91
C ALA A 365 -33.20 -11.62 -19.68
N THR A 366 -33.76 -12.79 -19.41
CA THR A 366 -33.28 -13.66 -18.31
C THR A 366 -31.94 -14.29 -18.68
N GLY A 367 -31.78 -14.81 -19.90
CA GLY A 367 -30.52 -15.35 -20.40
C GLY A 367 -29.37 -14.33 -20.38
N ALA A 368 -29.63 -13.09 -20.84
CA ALA A 368 -28.66 -12.00 -20.85
C ALA A 368 -28.18 -11.59 -19.44
N PHE A 369 -28.97 -11.87 -18.39
CA PHE A 369 -28.55 -11.64 -17.01
C PHE A 369 -27.80 -12.84 -16.42
N VAL A 370 -28.30 -14.05 -16.63
CA VAL A 370 -27.79 -15.29 -16.01
C VAL A 370 -26.47 -15.75 -16.63
N ILE A 371 -26.27 -15.61 -17.95
CA ILE A 371 -25.10 -16.15 -18.63
C ILE A 371 -23.79 -15.46 -18.17
N PRO A 372 -23.64 -14.12 -18.18
CA PRO A 372 -22.40 -13.46 -17.78
C PRO A 372 -22.09 -13.61 -16.29
N THR A 373 -23.13 -13.60 -15.46
CA THR A 373 -22.99 -13.77 -14.01
C THR A 373 -22.51 -15.19 -13.70
N SER A 374 -23.12 -16.21 -14.30
CA SER A 374 -22.68 -17.61 -14.16
C SER A 374 -21.26 -17.81 -14.70
N LEU A 375 -20.94 -17.26 -15.87
CA LEU A 375 -19.61 -17.32 -16.46
C LEU A 375 -18.54 -16.67 -15.55
N TYR A 376 -18.82 -15.52 -14.96
CA TYR A 376 -17.94 -14.86 -14.00
C TYR A 376 -17.63 -15.76 -12.80
N PHE A 377 -18.65 -16.39 -12.21
CA PHE A 377 -18.45 -17.29 -11.06
C PHE A 377 -17.64 -18.54 -11.42
N LEU A 378 -17.88 -19.12 -12.60
CA LEU A 378 -17.10 -20.25 -13.11
C LEU A 378 -15.63 -19.86 -13.33
N LEU A 379 -15.37 -18.79 -14.07
CA LEU A 379 -14.00 -18.29 -14.31
C LEU A 379 -13.28 -17.95 -13.00
N LYS A 380 -13.98 -17.30 -12.07
CA LYS A 380 -13.40 -16.95 -10.77
C LYS A 380 -13.00 -18.20 -9.97
N LYS A 381 -13.86 -19.23 -9.95
CA LYS A 381 -13.65 -20.46 -9.17
C LYS A 381 -12.58 -21.35 -9.79
N PHE A 382 -12.59 -21.53 -11.10
CA PHE A 382 -11.76 -22.53 -11.80
C PHE A 382 -10.51 -21.97 -12.47
N VAL A 383 -10.44 -20.67 -12.77
CA VAL A 383 -9.27 -20.07 -13.44
C VAL A 383 -8.56 -19.09 -12.51
N VAL A 384 -9.27 -18.09 -12.00
CA VAL A 384 -8.65 -16.97 -11.27
C VAL A 384 -8.10 -17.43 -9.92
N LYS A 385 -8.92 -18.09 -9.09
CA LYS A 385 -8.50 -18.55 -7.75
C LYS A 385 -7.27 -19.48 -7.79
N PRO A 386 -7.23 -20.56 -8.62
CA PRO A 386 -6.05 -21.43 -8.64
C PRO A 386 -4.79 -20.71 -9.12
N TYR A 387 -4.89 -19.81 -10.10
CA TYR A 387 -3.75 -19.01 -10.57
C TYR A 387 -3.14 -18.13 -9.47
N TYR A 388 -3.97 -17.41 -8.71
CA TYR A 388 -3.47 -16.57 -7.60
C TYR A 388 -2.80 -17.41 -6.51
N LEU A 389 -3.40 -18.55 -6.14
CA LEU A 389 -2.83 -19.45 -5.14
C LEU A 389 -1.48 -20.03 -5.59
N GLN A 390 -1.34 -20.38 -6.88
CA GLN A 390 -0.05 -20.84 -7.43
C GLN A 390 1.00 -19.74 -7.38
N ARG A 391 0.63 -18.50 -7.72
CA ARG A 391 1.56 -17.36 -7.69
C ARG A 391 2.00 -17.01 -6.29
N GLU A 392 1.12 -17.09 -5.29
CA GLU A 392 1.48 -16.93 -3.89
C GLU A 392 2.45 -18.03 -3.45
N LYS A 393 2.19 -19.29 -3.80
CA LYS A 393 3.11 -20.41 -3.52
C LYS A 393 4.51 -20.18 -4.11
N GLN A 394 4.59 -19.72 -5.36
CA GLN A 394 5.87 -19.40 -6.00
C GLN A 394 6.63 -18.31 -5.23
N LYS A 395 5.96 -17.21 -4.86
CA LYS A 395 6.59 -16.14 -4.05
C LYS A 395 7.08 -16.64 -2.70
N THR A 396 6.31 -17.50 -2.03
CA THR A 396 6.75 -18.07 -0.74
C THR A 396 7.96 -18.98 -0.90
N LEU A 397 8.05 -19.71 -2.02
CA LEU A 397 9.17 -20.59 -2.32
C LEU A 397 10.42 -19.78 -2.69
N GLU A 398 10.30 -18.76 -3.55
CA GLU A 398 11.37 -17.82 -3.88
C GLU A 398 11.92 -17.11 -2.63
N ASN A 399 11.04 -16.67 -1.72
CA ASN A 399 11.47 -16.08 -0.45
C ASN A 399 12.20 -17.09 0.44
N LYS A 400 11.75 -18.35 0.49
CA LYS A 400 12.41 -19.40 1.27
C LYS A 400 13.80 -19.74 0.71
N GLU A 401 13.95 -19.81 -0.61
CA GLU A 401 15.25 -20.01 -1.27
C GLU A 401 16.21 -18.85 -0.98
N ARG A 402 15.77 -17.60 -1.13
CA ARG A 402 16.58 -16.41 -0.81
C ARG A 402 17.03 -16.40 0.66
N ASN A 403 16.10 -16.67 1.58
CA ASN A 403 16.43 -16.73 3.01
C ASN A 403 17.43 -17.86 3.29
N SER A 404 17.31 -19.02 2.64
CA SER A 404 18.22 -20.16 2.87
C SER A 404 19.67 -19.86 2.49
N ALA A 405 19.90 -19.18 1.37
CA ALA A 405 21.24 -18.76 0.96
C ALA A 405 21.84 -17.76 1.95
N GLN A 406 21.04 -16.78 2.39
CA GLN A 406 21.46 -15.78 3.37
C GLN A 406 21.81 -16.42 4.73
N VAL A 407 21.04 -17.41 5.18
CA VAL A 407 21.31 -18.15 6.43
C VAL A 407 22.63 -18.94 6.33
N GLN A 408 22.92 -19.58 5.20
CA GLN A 408 24.17 -20.31 5.00
C GLN A 408 25.40 -19.38 5.06
N GLU A 409 25.32 -18.22 4.42
CA GLU A 409 26.38 -17.21 4.45
C GLU A 409 26.58 -16.66 5.88
N ALA A 410 25.49 -16.32 6.57
CA ALA A 410 25.55 -15.86 7.95
C ALA A 410 26.10 -16.92 8.91
N ARG A 411 25.75 -18.20 8.72
CA ARG A 411 26.28 -19.33 9.49
C ARG A 411 27.79 -19.47 9.29
N ALA A 412 28.26 -19.44 8.05
CA ALA A 412 29.68 -19.50 7.73
C ALA A 412 30.46 -18.31 8.33
N ALA A 413 29.90 -17.10 8.29
CA ALA A 413 30.51 -15.91 8.90
C ALA A 413 30.59 -16.04 10.43
N ALA A 414 29.55 -16.56 11.08
CA ALA A 414 29.54 -16.80 12.52
C ALA A 414 30.56 -17.85 12.94
N GLU A 415 30.65 -18.99 12.23
CA GLU A 415 31.64 -20.04 12.49
C GLU A 415 33.07 -19.51 12.35
N LYS A 416 33.34 -18.69 11.32
CA LYS A 416 34.62 -17.99 11.14
C LYS A 416 34.94 -17.07 12.31
N ALA A 417 33.97 -16.30 12.81
CA ALA A 417 34.16 -15.45 13.99
C ALA A 417 34.44 -16.27 15.26
N GLN A 418 33.75 -17.40 15.46
CA GLN A 418 33.99 -18.30 16.59
C GLN A 418 35.41 -18.87 16.60
N GLN A 419 36.00 -19.16 15.42
CA GLN A 419 37.38 -19.62 15.32
C GLN A 419 38.38 -18.62 15.92
N LEU A 420 38.18 -17.32 15.70
CA LEU A 420 39.03 -16.27 16.27
C LEU A 420 38.87 -16.16 17.80
N LEU A 421 37.66 -16.39 18.32
CA LEU A 421 37.37 -16.35 19.75
C LEU A 421 37.87 -17.59 20.50
N LYS A 422 37.95 -18.74 19.82
CA LYS A 422 38.24 -20.06 20.41
C LYS A 422 39.49 -20.07 21.29
N ILE A 423 40.57 -19.41 20.88
CA ILE A 423 41.82 -19.38 21.64
C ILE A 423 41.64 -18.66 22.98
N VAL A 424 40.96 -17.50 22.96
CA VAL A 424 40.73 -16.70 24.18
C VAL A 424 39.67 -17.37 25.06
N ALA A 425 38.61 -17.91 24.46
CA ALA A 425 37.56 -18.64 25.16
C ALA A 425 38.14 -19.85 25.91
N ASN A 426 38.95 -20.68 25.25
CA ASN A 426 39.57 -21.85 25.88
C ASN A 426 40.49 -21.48 27.05
N ARG A 427 41.22 -20.36 26.94
CA ARG A 427 42.05 -19.85 28.03
C ARG A 427 41.22 -19.37 29.22
N LYS A 428 40.08 -18.73 28.97
CA LYS A 428 39.12 -18.37 30.04
C LYS A 428 38.52 -19.61 30.67
N ILE A 429 38.08 -20.58 29.86
CA ILE A 429 37.53 -21.86 30.33
C ILE A 429 38.53 -22.57 31.25
N SER A 430 39.79 -22.73 30.83
CA SER A 430 40.80 -23.40 31.67
C SER A 430 41.02 -22.68 33.00
N LYS A 431 41.08 -21.34 32.99
CA LYS A 431 41.23 -20.52 34.18
C LYS A 431 40.03 -20.68 35.14
N HIS A 432 38.81 -20.63 34.63
CA HIS A 432 37.59 -20.74 35.44
C HIS A 432 37.34 -22.18 35.93
N LEU A 433 37.79 -23.20 35.19
CA LEU A 433 37.76 -24.59 35.65
C LEU A 433 38.67 -24.82 36.85
N GLU A 434 39.86 -24.21 36.87
CA GLU A 434 40.80 -24.31 38.01
C GLU A 434 40.24 -23.63 39.27
N THR A 435 39.48 -22.53 39.11
CA THR A 435 38.86 -21.79 40.22
C THR A 435 37.44 -22.26 40.58
N ASN A 436 36.90 -23.29 39.92
CA ASN A 436 35.51 -23.75 40.04
C ASN A 436 34.47 -22.61 39.84
N GLU A 437 34.79 -21.65 38.99
CA GLU A 437 33.91 -20.53 38.61
C GLU A 437 32.96 -20.93 37.47
N LEU A 438 32.28 -19.96 36.87
CA LEU A 438 31.29 -20.17 35.82
C LEU A 438 31.96 -20.69 34.55
N VAL A 439 31.51 -21.86 34.07
CA VAL A 439 31.92 -22.44 32.78
C VAL A 439 30.69 -22.94 32.04
N ILE A 440 30.50 -22.50 30.80
CA ILE A 440 29.36 -22.92 29.99
C ILE A 440 29.75 -24.21 29.27
N THR A 441 29.03 -25.29 29.55
CA THR A 441 29.32 -26.62 29.00
C THR A 441 28.70 -26.82 27.62
N LYS A 442 27.52 -26.24 27.39
CA LYS A 442 26.81 -26.33 26.12
C LYS A 442 25.85 -25.16 25.98
N ALA A 443 25.84 -24.50 24.83
CA ALA A 443 24.87 -23.46 24.54
C ALA A 443 24.43 -23.51 23.08
N VAL A 444 23.12 -23.42 22.88
CA VAL A 444 22.49 -23.74 21.61
C VAL A 444 21.40 -22.71 21.32
N TYR A 445 21.43 -22.11 20.13
CA TYR A 445 20.50 -21.07 19.70
C TYR A 445 19.75 -21.48 18.43
N GLY A 446 18.41 -21.42 18.43
CA GLY A 446 17.64 -21.84 17.26
C GLY A 446 16.13 -21.87 17.45
N SER A 447 15.43 -22.54 16.53
CA SER A 447 13.96 -22.64 16.56
C SER A 447 13.47 -23.28 17.85
N SER A 448 12.48 -22.67 18.50
CA SER A 448 11.85 -23.23 19.71
C SER A 448 11.30 -24.65 19.49
N LYS A 449 10.83 -24.96 18.28
CA LYS A 449 10.32 -26.29 17.92
C LYS A 449 11.44 -27.32 17.76
N ALA A 450 12.60 -26.91 17.25
CA ALA A 450 13.74 -27.79 17.04
C ALA A 450 14.42 -28.15 18.38
N LEU A 451 14.55 -27.16 19.28
CA LEU A 451 15.10 -27.36 20.63
C LEU A 451 14.24 -28.33 21.46
N LYS A 452 12.91 -28.14 21.47
CA LYS A 452 11.99 -29.05 22.19
C LYS A 452 12.01 -30.50 21.68
N LYS A 453 12.20 -30.70 20.37
CA LYS A 453 12.32 -32.04 19.77
C LYS A 453 13.65 -32.72 20.09
N ALA A 454 14.72 -31.95 20.29
CA ALA A 454 16.04 -32.48 20.61
C ALA A 454 16.11 -33.08 22.03
N ASP A 455 15.31 -32.57 22.96
CA ASP A 455 15.21 -33.13 24.31
C ASP A 455 14.38 -34.43 24.37
N GLU A 456 13.37 -34.58 23.51
CA GLU A 456 12.50 -35.76 23.46
C GLU A 456 13.12 -36.95 22.70
N SER A 457 14.07 -36.71 21.80
CA SER A 457 14.68 -37.74 20.96
C SER A 457 16.20 -37.68 21.02
N ARG A 458 16.83 -38.66 21.70
CA ARG A 458 18.30 -38.78 21.83
C ARG A 458 19.05 -39.05 20.51
N GLU A 459 18.38 -39.01 19.36
CA GLU A 459 18.99 -39.11 18.02
C GLU A 459 18.71 -37.84 17.21
N VAL A 460 19.78 -37.11 16.91
CA VAL A 460 19.73 -35.88 16.10
C VAL A 460 19.45 -36.25 14.64
N ASN A 461 18.21 -36.10 14.19
CA ASN A 461 17.91 -36.09 12.76
C ASN A 461 18.65 -34.92 12.09
N LYS A 462 19.29 -35.17 10.93
CA LYS A 462 20.08 -34.17 10.17
C LYS A 462 19.29 -32.89 9.81
N GLU A 463 17.96 -32.95 9.71
CA GLU A 463 17.11 -31.79 9.44
C GLU A 463 17.00 -30.84 10.65
N SER A 464 16.96 -31.38 11.89
CA SER A 464 16.88 -30.59 13.12
C SER A 464 18.19 -29.87 13.45
N ALA A 465 19.34 -30.37 12.94
CA ALA A 465 20.65 -29.74 13.09
C ALA A 465 20.83 -28.48 12.22
N SER A 466 19.96 -28.26 11.22
CA SER A 466 20.02 -27.07 10.36
C SER A 466 19.33 -25.86 10.99
N GLU A 467 18.34 -26.07 11.86
CA GLU A 467 17.52 -25.00 12.49
C GLU A 467 18.09 -24.51 13.82
N VAL A 468 19.29 -24.98 14.15
CA VAL A 468 19.95 -24.80 15.44
C VAL A 468 21.43 -24.52 15.22
N PHE A 469 22.00 -23.64 16.04
CA PHE A 469 23.38 -23.19 15.96
C PHE A 469 24.07 -23.23 17.33
N ASP A 470 25.29 -23.78 17.39
CA ASP A 470 26.08 -23.87 18.61
C ASP A 470 26.75 -22.52 18.90
N VAL A 471 26.55 -22.01 20.12
CA VAL A 471 27.06 -20.71 20.58
C VAL A 471 27.85 -20.84 21.89
N THR A 472 28.36 -22.04 22.19
CA THR A 472 29.11 -22.34 23.43
C THR A 472 30.41 -21.55 23.52
N ILE A 473 31.17 -21.46 22.42
CA ILE A 473 32.44 -20.72 22.36
C ILE A 473 32.23 -19.21 22.59
N PRO A 474 31.36 -18.52 21.83
CA PRO A 474 31.17 -17.10 22.02
C PRO A 474 30.64 -16.80 23.43
N LEU A 475 29.70 -17.57 23.99
CA LEU A 475 29.23 -17.30 25.35
C LEU A 475 30.32 -17.43 26.42
N ASN A 476 31.19 -18.45 26.35
CA ASN A 476 32.33 -18.57 27.27
C ASN A 476 33.31 -17.39 27.15
N PHE A 477 33.48 -16.86 25.93
CA PHE A 477 34.30 -15.67 25.72
C PHE A 477 33.71 -14.43 26.42
N LEU A 478 32.39 -14.28 26.43
CA LEU A 478 31.67 -13.14 27.02
C LEU A 478 31.59 -13.17 28.56
N ILE A 479 32.09 -14.22 29.22
CA ILE A 479 32.19 -14.26 30.68
C ILE A 479 33.21 -13.21 31.14
N ASN A 480 32.78 -12.31 32.02
CA ASN A 480 33.63 -11.26 32.57
C ASN A 480 34.69 -11.85 33.53
N ASP A 481 35.74 -11.08 33.81
CA ASP A 481 36.80 -11.52 34.74
C ASP A 481 36.28 -11.78 36.17
N SER A 482 35.08 -11.29 36.51
CA SER A 482 34.37 -11.57 37.76
C SER A 482 33.55 -12.87 37.75
N GLY A 483 33.62 -13.68 36.69
CA GLY A 483 32.92 -14.96 36.59
C GLY A 483 31.42 -14.85 36.31
N GLN A 484 30.96 -13.73 35.73
CA GLN A 484 29.54 -13.50 35.38
C GLN A 484 29.36 -13.28 33.88
N LEU A 485 28.29 -13.82 33.32
CA LEU A 485 27.82 -13.51 31.96
C LEU A 485 26.57 -12.64 32.04
N LYS A 486 26.56 -11.55 31.27
CA LYS A 486 25.40 -10.66 31.11
C LYS A 486 25.08 -10.46 29.63
N LEU A 487 23.86 -10.82 29.24
CA LEU A 487 23.24 -10.46 27.97
C LEU A 487 22.13 -9.44 28.24
N HIS A 488 22.06 -8.41 27.40
CA HIS A 488 21.18 -7.26 27.61
C HIS A 488 19.77 -7.48 27.02
N GLU A 489 18.77 -6.91 27.67
CA GLU A 489 17.38 -6.92 27.19
C GLU A 489 17.22 -6.05 25.94
N GLY A 490 16.31 -6.45 25.05
CA GLY A 490 15.98 -5.69 23.85
C GLY A 490 17.06 -5.74 22.78
N VAL A 491 18.08 -6.57 22.96
CA VAL A 491 19.18 -6.81 22.02
C VAL A 491 19.04 -8.22 21.46
N ARG A 492 18.93 -8.33 20.14
CA ARG A 492 18.75 -9.61 19.46
C ARG A 492 20.01 -10.46 19.57
N LYS A 493 19.89 -11.70 20.06
CA LYS A 493 21.06 -12.58 20.29
C LYS A 493 21.78 -12.94 19.00
N SER A 494 21.08 -13.03 17.87
CA SER A 494 21.69 -13.27 16.56
C SER A 494 22.65 -12.16 16.10
N GLY A 495 22.59 -10.97 16.71
CA GLY A 495 23.50 -9.86 16.42
C GLY A 495 24.81 -9.90 17.22
N ILE A 496 24.93 -10.83 18.19
CA ILE A 496 26.15 -11.02 18.97
C ILE A 496 27.22 -11.64 18.08
N MET A 497 28.48 -11.21 18.25
CA MET A 497 29.61 -11.79 17.51
C MET A 497 29.70 -13.31 17.73
N GLY A 498 29.75 -14.06 16.62
CA GLY A 498 29.79 -15.52 16.65
C GLY A 498 28.42 -16.19 16.81
N PHE A 499 27.32 -15.44 16.77
CA PHE A 499 25.96 -15.97 16.62
C PHE A 499 25.49 -15.83 15.16
N CYS A 500 24.53 -16.66 14.75
CA CYS A 500 23.76 -16.46 13.52
C CYS A 500 22.28 -16.74 13.77
N ASP A 501 21.40 -16.23 12.91
CA ASP A 501 19.97 -16.58 12.92
C ASP A 501 19.73 -17.81 12.02
N PRO A 502 19.51 -19.02 12.57
CA PRO A 502 19.32 -20.22 11.75
C PRO A 502 17.90 -20.34 11.15
N CYS A 503 16.94 -19.56 11.64
CA CYS A 503 15.53 -19.63 11.21
C CYS A 503 14.87 -18.23 11.19
N PRO A 504 15.20 -17.40 10.19
CA PRO A 504 14.65 -16.05 10.09
C PRO A 504 13.13 -16.04 10.01
N GLY A 505 12.50 -15.24 10.88
CA GLY A 505 11.03 -15.11 10.95
C GLY A 505 10.33 -16.13 11.85
N GLU A 506 11.06 -17.10 12.41
CA GLU A 506 10.55 -18.00 13.44
C GLU A 506 10.98 -17.57 14.86
N PRO A 507 10.22 -17.93 15.90
CA PRO A 507 10.62 -17.66 17.29
C PRO A 507 11.83 -18.52 17.69
N LYS A 508 12.81 -17.87 18.31
CA LYS A 508 14.10 -18.47 18.68
C LYS A 508 14.34 -18.43 20.17
N LEU A 509 14.98 -19.48 20.67
CA LEU A 509 15.40 -19.64 22.05
C LEU A 509 16.91 -19.85 22.11
N LEU A 510 17.52 -19.38 23.20
CA LEU A 510 18.87 -19.72 23.62
C LEU A 510 18.78 -20.68 24.80
N HIS A 511 19.27 -21.89 24.62
CA HIS A 511 19.47 -22.88 25.67
C HIS A 511 20.90 -22.84 26.19
N VAL A 512 21.12 -22.80 27.50
CA VAL A 512 22.46 -22.74 28.10
C VAL A 512 22.56 -23.70 29.28
N GLU A 513 23.48 -24.65 29.18
CA GLU A 513 23.93 -25.54 30.25
C GLU A 513 25.29 -25.05 30.76
N PHE A 514 25.45 -24.92 32.08
CA PHE A 514 26.69 -24.43 32.67
C PHE A 514 26.98 -25.05 34.04
N THR A 515 28.25 -24.97 34.46
CA THR A 515 28.72 -25.37 35.80
C THR A 515 29.21 -24.17 36.58
N TYR A 516 28.85 -24.10 37.87
CA TYR A 516 29.33 -23.07 38.79
C TYR A 516 29.47 -23.68 40.19
N GLY A 517 30.64 -23.53 40.82
CA GLY A 517 30.92 -24.13 42.14
C GLY A 517 30.74 -25.65 42.17
N GLY A 518 31.09 -26.34 41.07
CA GLY A 518 30.96 -27.79 40.92
C GLY A 518 29.53 -28.31 40.72
N LYS A 519 28.52 -27.44 40.66
CA LYS A 519 27.11 -27.79 40.44
C LYS A 519 26.70 -27.47 39.01
N ARG A 520 25.71 -28.20 38.49
CA ARG A 520 25.15 -28.02 37.14
C ARG A 520 23.90 -27.13 37.17
N PHE A 521 23.76 -26.31 36.13
CA PHE A 521 22.68 -25.35 35.95
C PHE A 521 22.24 -25.34 34.48
N GLU A 522 20.98 -24.99 34.25
CA GLU A 522 20.35 -24.97 32.93
C GLU A 522 19.35 -23.80 32.84
N VAL A 523 19.32 -23.11 31.71
CA VAL A 523 18.42 -21.97 31.49
C VAL A 523 18.06 -21.81 30.01
N GLU A 524 16.78 -21.54 29.75
CA GLU A 524 16.26 -21.17 28.44
C GLU A 524 15.83 -19.70 28.42
N VAL A 525 16.22 -18.95 27.39
CA VAL A 525 15.90 -17.52 27.26
C VAL A 525 15.48 -17.18 25.83
N ASP A 526 14.44 -16.36 25.68
CA ASP A 526 13.97 -15.80 24.41
C ASP A 526 15.00 -14.90 23.70
N ASP A 527 14.91 -14.75 22.39
CA ASP A 527 15.84 -13.99 21.52
C ASP A 527 16.17 -12.56 22.01
N TYR A 528 15.25 -11.88 22.71
CA TYR A 528 15.43 -10.50 23.19
C TYR A 528 15.50 -10.38 24.72
N ALA A 529 15.28 -11.45 25.47
CA ALA A 529 15.27 -11.40 26.92
C ALA A 529 16.70 -11.32 27.49
N ALA A 530 16.86 -10.61 28.60
CA ALA A 530 18.14 -10.54 29.30
C ALA A 530 18.53 -11.92 29.88
N LEU A 531 19.83 -12.18 29.97
CA LEU A 531 20.37 -13.36 30.64
C LEU A 531 21.48 -12.91 31.57
N LEU A 532 21.35 -13.20 32.86
CA LEU A 532 22.39 -12.99 33.86
C LEU A 532 22.68 -14.33 34.54
N ILE A 533 23.89 -14.84 34.41
CA ILE A 533 24.33 -16.09 35.06
C ILE A 533 25.67 -15.88 35.78
N PRO A 534 25.87 -16.54 36.94
CA PRO A 534 25.02 -17.56 37.56
C PRO A 534 23.86 -16.99 38.41
N GLN A 535 22.74 -17.72 38.47
CA GLN A 535 21.61 -17.48 39.38
C GLN A 535 21.16 -18.81 40.00
N GLU A 536 20.76 -18.81 41.28
CA GLU A 536 20.33 -20.05 41.97
C GLU A 536 19.06 -20.66 41.39
N SER A 537 18.19 -19.85 40.77
CA SER A 537 16.96 -20.28 40.09
C SER A 537 17.20 -21.24 38.92
N HIS A 538 18.41 -21.26 38.36
CA HIS A 538 18.77 -22.08 37.20
C HIS A 538 19.39 -23.43 37.60
N ARG A 539 19.40 -23.79 38.89
CA ARG A 539 20.03 -25.01 39.37
C ARG A 539 19.18 -26.23 38.99
N VAL A 540 19.83 -27.24 38.41
CA VAL A 540 19.23 -28.54 38.07
C VAL A 540 19.25 -29.49 39.28
#